data_AF-A0A2D4LY25-F1
#
_entry.id   AF-A0A2D4LY25-F1
#
_cell.length_a   1.000
_cell.length_b   1.000
_cell.length_c   1.000
_cell.angle_alpha   90.00
_cell.angle_beta   90.00
_cell.angle_gamma   90.00
#
_symmetry.space_group_name_H-M   'P 1'
#
loop_
_entity.id
_entity.type
_entity.pdbx_description
1 polymer ?
#
loop_
_entity_poly.entity_id
_entity_poly.type
_entity_poly.pdbx_seq_one_letter_code
_entity_poly.pdbx_strand_id
1 'polypeptide(L)'
;GQSLYILSALLAEGFLATGEIDPLNRRFSTAFKPDVVVQVTVLAETNEIKKLLRHHGINVQSIVDLSPTRVQPSRILSNLYAKLGRNKNMKLSGRPYRHIGVLGTSKLYIIRNQIFTFTPQFTDQHHFYLALDNRMIVEMLRTELAYLTSCWRMTGRPTLTFPITSTMLVDDGTDIDSSILATIRKLGDGYFGGARVKLGKLSDFLTTSFYTNLSFLDPDCDSKLFDDDSEGYSSPESGYELEDYADFCDKESHDELDQYINSMLQSTALKSYLPSLTKDTGSSYVFSAAHSTREILSIMAKAKGLDVPNVSMSLPTKVLNTHRKSLNLVDSPHPQMDQESKTALHLPKDAHGDLDCEKLIGQLTECPTLHDQADILYILYLIKGLDWETQLYGQSGVTVHCLLNELYSKAGVNQEWGLIRYISGILKKKVEVLAEACTDLLSHQKQLTVGLPPEPREKTITAPLPPEKLTKLIYEACGQDISIAVLTQEIIVYLAMYVRSQPSLFAEMLRLRIGLIIQVMATELARSLNCSGEEASESLMNLSPFDMKNLLHHILSGKEFGVERSSNIFTYARVYTHTQTHTRTPLLFCCSQAPKK
;
A
#
# COMPACT_ATOMS: atom_id res chain seq x y z
N GLY A 1 4.85 -10.44 -31.49
CA GLY A 1 5.93 -10.07 -32.43
C GLY A 1 5.55 -10.44 -33.85
N GLN A 2 5.60 -11.73 -34.18
CA GLN A 2 5.34 -12.23 -35.55
C GLN A 2 3.92 -11.92 -36.05
N SER A 3 2.89 -12.02 -35.21
CA SER A 3 1.52 -11.66 -35.57
C SER A 3 1.37 -10.19 -35.97
N LEU A 4 2.04 -9.28 -35.26
CA LEU A 4 2.03 -7.85 -35.59
C LEU A 4 2.82 -7.56 -36.86
N TYR A 5 3.96 -8.24 -37.07
CA TYR A 5 4.74 -8.13 -38.31
C TYR A 5 3.94 -8.58 -39.53
N ILE A 6 3.26 -9.73 -39.43
CA ILE A 6 2.40 -10.25 -40.50
C ILE A 6 1.23 -9.28 -40.77
N LEU A 7 0.55 -8.79 -39.74
CA LEU A 7 -0.53 -7.83 -39.90
C LEU A 7 -0.04 -6.53 -40.57
N SER A 8 1.15 -6.03 -40.18
CA SER A 8 1.78 -4.85 -40.77
C SER A 8 2.21 -5.08 -42.22
N ALA A 9 2.73 -6.26 -42.56
CA ALA A 9 3.09 -6.63 -43.93
C ALA A 9 1.84 -6.68 -44.82
N LEU A 10 0.76 -7.31 -44.34
CA LEU A 10 -0.52 -7.38 -45.05
C LEU A 10 -1.14 -5.99 -45.27
N LEU A 11 -1.02 -5.09 -44.29
CA LEU A 11 -1.41 -3.68 -44.42
C LEU A 11 -0.55 -2.94 -45.46
N ALA A 12 0.78 -3.11 -45.40
CA ALA A 12 1.73 -2.40 -46.27
C ALA A 12 1.64 -2.86 -47.73
N GLU A 13 1.39 -4.16 -47.94
CA GLU A 13 1.21 -4.76 -49.27
C GLU A 13 -0.23 -4.59 -49.80
N GLY A 14 -1.13 -3.99 -49.02
CA GLY A 14 -2.50 -3.68 -49.44
C GLY A 14 -3.45 -4.89 -49.47
N PHE A 15 -3.04 -6.04 -48.92
CA PHE A 15 -3.89 -7.22 -48.76
C PHE A 15 -4.94 -7.07 -47.64
N LEU A 16 -4.76 -6.08 -46.77
CA LEU A 16 -5.66 -5.79 -45.66
C LEU A 16 -5.91 -4.28 -45.60
N ALA A 17 -7.17 -3.85 -45.72
CA ALA A 17 -7.52 -2.46 -45.55
C ALA A 17 -7.60 -2.08 -44.06
N THR A 18 -7.28 -0.82 -43.72
CA THR A 18 -7.36 -0.35 -42.32
C THR A 18 -8.78 -0.49 -41.73
N GLY A 19 -9.82 -0.43 -42.57
CA GLY A 19 -11.20 -0.66 -42.17
C GLY A 19 -11.56 -2.12 -41.91
N GLU A 20 -10.77 -3.09 -42.36
CA GLU A 20 -11.03 -4.52 -42.09
C GLU A 20 -10.50 -4.94 -40.71
N ILE A 21 -9.43 -4.29 -40.24
CA ILE A 21 -8.89 -4.45 -38.89
C ILE A 21 -9.77 -3.75 -37.86
N ASP A 22 -10.27 -2.58 -38.25
CA ASP A 22 -11.10 -1.73 -37.42
C ASP A 22 -12.39 -1.35 -38.18
N PRO A 23 -13.32 -2.31 -38.32
CA PRO A 23 -14.58 -2.14 -39.07
C PRO A 23 -15.52 -1.13 -38.43
N LEU A 24 -15.29 -0.80 -37.16
CA LEU A 24 -16.03 0.21 -36.43
C LEU A 24 -15.35 1.59 -36.49
N ASN A 25 -14.24 1.71 -37.23
CA ASN A 25 -13.43 2.92 -37.31
C ASN A 25 -13.11 3.53 -35.94
N ARG A 26 -12.90 2.70 -34.90
CA ARG A 26 -12.53 3.13 -33.54
C ARG A 26 -11.25 3.95 -33.54
N ARG A 27 -10.31 3.72 -34.47
CA ARG A 27 -9.09 4.54 -34.66
C ARG A 27 -9.39 5.98 -35.09
N PHE A 28 -10.51 6.17 -35.78
CA PHE A 28 -11.05 7.47 -36.18
C PHE A 28 -12.20 7.92 -35.28
N SER A 29 -12.55 7.13 -34.26
CA SER A 29 -13.49 7.55 -33.25
C SER A 29 -12.84 8.71 -32.51
N THR A 30 -13.23 9.91 -32.91
CA THR A 30 -13.18 11.12 -32.11
C THR A 30 -14.18 10.92 -30.96
N ALA A 31 -13.91 9.94 -30.08
CA ALA A 31 -14.70 9.75 -28.88
C ALA A 31 -14.84 11.12 -28.25
N PHE A 32 -16.07 11.64 -28.20
CA PHE A 32 -16.37 12.97 -27.71
C PHE A 32 -15.65 13.10 -26.37
N LYS A 33 -14.58 13.92 -26.34
CA LYS A 33 -13.90 14.23 -25.10
C LYS A 33 -14.70 15.40 -24.54
N PRO A 34 -15.60 15.18 -23.57
CA PRO A 34 -16.27 16.29 -22.94
C PRO A 34 -15.21 17.23 -22.38
N ASP A 35 -15.54 18.51 -22.31
CA ASP A 35 -14.73 19.45 -21.59
C ASP A 35 -14.82 19.12 -20.09
N VAL A 36 -13.91 18.25 -19.61
CA VAL A 36 -14.00 17.65 -18.28
C VAL A 36 -13.67 18.71 -17.23
N VAL A 37 -14.63 18.92 -16.33
CA VAL A 37 -14.43 19.63 -15.06
C VAL A 37 -14.71 18.61 -13.96
N VAL A 38 -13.69 18.29 -13.17
CA VAL A 38 -13.84 17.33 -12.07
C VAL A 38 -14.50 18.03 -10.90
N GLN A 39 -15.61 17.48 -10.42
CA GLN A 39 -16.30 17.98 -9.25
C GLN A 39 -15.70 17.31 -8.02
N VAL A 40 -15.34 18.11 -7.01
CA VAL A 40 -14.76 17.60 -5.78
C VAL A 40 -15.64 18.01 -4.63
N THR A 41 -16.14 17.02 -3.89
CA THR A 41 -16.86 17.23 -2.63
C THR A 41 -15.95 16.84 -1.49
N VAL A 42 -15.57 17.81 -0.66
CA VAL A 42 -14.81 17.53 0.57
C VAL A 42 -15.79 17.28 1.72
N LEU A 43 -15.62 16.16 2.41
CA LEU A 43 -16.48 15.75 3.52
C LEU A 43 -15.69 15.63 4.81
N ALA A 44 -16.28 16.01 5.94
CA ALA A 44 -15.72 15.70 7.24
C ALA A 44 -16.22 14.33 7.72
N GLU A 45 -15.30 13.47 8.17
CA GLU A 45 -15.64 12.18 8.79
C GLU A 45 -16.52 12.39 10.02
N THR A 46 -16.15 13.34 10.88
CA THR A 46 -16.85 13.65 12.13
C THR A 46 -17.28 15.12 12.23
N ASN A 47 -18.18 15.41 13.18
CA ASN A 47 -18.61 16.78 13.45
C ASN A 47 -17.48 17.63 14.06
N GLU A 48 -16.51 17.00 14.72
CA GLU A 48 -15.32 17.62 15.28
C GLU A 48 -14.41 18.13 14.16
N ILE A 49 -14.12 17.28 13.17
CA ILE A 49 -13.34 17.66 11.98
C ILE A 49 -14.06 18.75 11.19
N LYS A 50 -15.40 18.67 11.07
CA LYS A 50 -16.21 19.72 10.46
C LYS A 50 -16.04 21.06 11.16
N LYS A 51 -16.00 21.09 12.49
CA LYS A 51 -15.73 22.31 13.27
C LYS A 51 -14.32 22.82 13.01
N LEU A 52 -13.29 21.95 13.01
CA LEU A 52 -11.90 22.34 12.72
C LEU A 52 -11.78 23.00 11.33
N LEU A 53 -12.33 22.38 10.28
CA LEU A 53 -12.38 22.96 8.93
C LEU A 53 -13.05 24.33 8.92
N ARG A 54 -14.13 24.49 9.68
CA ARG A 54 -14.86 25.76 9.79
C ARG A 54 -14.03 26.86 10.43
N HIS A 55 -13.21 26.55 11.44
CA HIS A 55 -12.28 27.53 12.03
C HIS A 55 -11.27 28.06 11.00
N HIS A 56 -10.90 27.24 10.01
CA HIS A 56 -10.04 27.63 8.88
C HIS A 56 -10.79 28.31 7.72
N GLY A 57 -12.06 28.66 7.91
CA GLY A 57 -12.91 29.30 6.89
C GLY A 57 -13.42 28.34 5.80
N ILE A 58 -13.28 27.02 6.01
CA ILE A 58 -13.68 25.99 5.04
C ILE A 58 -15.02 25.40 5.47
N ASN A 59 -16.07 25.63 4.68
CA ASN A 59 -17.41 25.10 4.97
C ASN A 59 -17.62 23.77 4.23
N VAL A 60 -17.72 22.67 4.98
CA VAL A 60 -17.98 21.32 4.45
C VAL A 60 -19.22 20.67 5.07
N GLN A 61 -19.70 19.60 4.45
CA GLN A 61 -20.70 18.70 5.00
C GLN A 61 -19.99 17.55 5.74
N SER A 62 -20.58 17.06 6.83
CA SER A 62 -20.18 15.78 7.42
C SER A 62 -20.84 14.64 6.65
N ILE A 63 -20.33 13.42 6.83
CA ILE A 63 -20.95 12.21 6.27
C ILE A 63 -22.41 12.07 6.73
N VAL A 64 -22.71 12.46 7.97
CA VAL A 64 -24.06 12.37 8.56
C VAL A 64 -25.03 13.40 7.95
N ASP A 65 -24.52 14.57 7.51
CA ASP A 65 -25.36 15.63 6.91
C ASP A 65 -25.86 15.28 5.49
N LEU A 66 -25.34 14.22 4.87
CA LEU A 66 -25.63 13.89 3.47
C LEU A 66 -26.89 13.04 3.27
N SER A 67 -27.54 12.61 4.35
CA SER A 67 -28.79 11.84 4.28
C SER A 67 -29.81 12.54 3.34
N PRO A 68 -30.39 11.84 2.35
CA PRO A 68 -30.44 10.37 2.18
C PRO A 68 -29.27 9.76 1.37
N THR A 69 -28.31 10.55 0.90
CA THR A 69 -27.16 10.04 0.14
C THR A 69 -26.18 9.34 1.06
N ARG A 70 -25.77 8.12 0.71
CA ARG A 70 -24.85 7.30 1.50
C ARG A 70 -23.44 7.39 0.95
N VAL A 71 -22.48 7.62 1.84
CA VAL A 71 -21.05 7.61 1.52
C VAL A 71 -20.48 6.27 1.98
N GLN A 72 -19.79 5.58 1.09
CA GLN A 72 -19.18 4.29 1.38
C GLN A 72 -17.75 4.22 0.83
N PRO A 73 -16.85 3.40 1.39
CA PRO A 73 -15.53 3.23 0.82
C PRO A 73 -15.53 2.38 -0.46
N SER A 74 -14.50 2.55 -1.31
CA SER A 74 -14.38 1.87 -2.61
C SER A 74 -14.43 0.34 -2.53
N ARG A 75 -13.95 -0.25 -1.42
CA ARG A 75 -13.99 -1.71 -1.17
C ARG A 75 -15.42 -2.25 -1.16
N ILE A 76 -16.37 -1.49 -0.61
CA ILE A 76 -17.79 -1.87 -0.58
C ILE A 76 -18.32 -1.96 -2.00
N LEU A 77 -18.04 -0.97 -2.85
CA LEU A 77 -18.42 -1.01 -4.26
C LEU A 77 -17.82 -2.23 -4.98
N SER A 78 -16.57 -2.57 -4.69
CA SER A 78 -15.88 -3.72 -5.28
C SER A 78 -16.56 -5.05 -4.90
N ASN A 79 -16.97 -5.19 -3.63
CA ASN A 79 -17.74 -6.34 -3.13
C ASN A 79 -19.16 -6.39 -3.71
N LEU A 80 -19.85 -5.25 -3.82
CA LEU A 80 -21.16 -5.19 -4.47
C LEU A 80 -21.09 -5.67 -5.92
N TYR A 81 -20.09 -5.21 -6.67
CA TYR A 81 -19.89 -5.68 -8.05
C TYR A 81 -19.45 -7.13 -8.14
N ALA A 82 -18.89 -7.74 -7.11
CA ALA A 82 -18.58 -9.18 -7.12
C ALA A 82 -19.86 -10.03 -7.13
N LYS A 83 -20.96 -9.52 -6.56
CA LYS A 83 -22.29 -10.16 -6.61
C LYS A 83 -22.93 -10.12 -8.00
N LEU A 84 -22.43 -9.28 -8.91
CA LEU A 84 -22.96 -9.20 -10.27
C LEU A 84 -22.79 -10.55 -11.00
N GLY A 85 -23.91 -11.14 -11.43
CA GLY A 85 -23.94 -12.43 -12.12
C GLY A 85 -23.85 -13.65 -11.21
N ARG A 86 -23.90 -13.48 -9.87
CA ARG A 86 -24.04 -14.60 -8.93
C ARG A 86 -25.40 -15.26 -9.14
N ASN A 87 -25.42 -16.58 -9.29
CA ASN A 87 -26.65 -17.35 -9.41
C ASN A 87 -26.44 -18.72 -8.78
N LYS A 88 -27.04 -18.94 -7.60
CA LYS A 88 -26.90 -20.19 -6.84
C LYS A 88 -27.42 -21.41 -7.61
N ASN A 89 -28.57 -21.27 -8.26
CA ASN A 89 -29.21 -22.35 -9.01
C ASN A 89 -28.33 -22.85 -10.18
N MET A 90 -27.57 -21.93 -10.79
CA MET A 90 -26.63 -22.24 -11.87
C MET A 90 -25.19 -22.48 -11.40
N LYS A 91 -24.93 -22.46 -10.08
CA LYS A 91 -23.58 -22.53 -9.49
C LYS A 91 -22.61 -21.46 -10.04
N LEU A 92 -23.15 -20.29 -10.38
CA LEU A 92 -22.35 -19.13 -10.79
C LEU A 92 -21.99 -18.30 -9.56
N SER A 93 -20.70 -18.11 -9.34
CA SER A 93 -20.13 -17.33 -8.24
C SER A 93 -20.32 -15.81 -8.39
N GLY A 94 -20.51 -15.35 -9.63
CA GLY A 94 -20.52 -13.93 -9.98
C GLY A 94 -19.20 -13.45 -10.54
N ARG A 95 -19.03 -12.13 -10.58
CA ARG A 95 -17.83 -11.47 -11.09
C ARG A 95 -16.68 -11.66 -10.09
N PRO A 96 -15.46 -12.03 -10.53
CA PRO A 96 -14.30 -12.05 -9.66
C PRO A 96 -14.07 -10.70 -8.98
N TYR A 97 -13.67 -10.71 -7.71
CA TYR A 97 -13.33 -9.49 -6.99
C TYR A 97 -12.24 -8.71 -7.74
N ARG A 98 -12.54 -7.44 -8.03
CA ARG A 98 -11.61 -6.50 -8.65
C ARG A 98 -11.85 -5.14 -8.05
N HIS A 99 -10.78 -4.52 -7.59
CA HIS A 99 -10.82 -3.15 -7.10
C HIS A 99 -11.38 -2.22 -8.18
N ILE A 100 -12.09 -1.20 -7.72
CA ILE A 100 -12.69 -0.20 -8.57
C ILE A 100 -11.93 1.10 -8.37
N GLY A 101 -11.15 1.47 -9.39
CA GLY A 101 -10.36 2.70 -9.37
C GLY A 101 -11.20 3.97 -9.51
N VAL A 102 -10.52 5.11 -9.63
CA VAL A 102 -11.14 6.44 -9.52
C VAL A 102 -12.24 6.73 -10.56
N LEU A 103 -12.16 6.13 -11.76
CA LEU A 103 -13.21 6.25 -12.78
C LEU A 103 -14.55 5.66 -12.32
N GLY A 104 -14.51 4.61 -11.50
CA GLY A 104 -15.71 4.02 -10.91
C GLY A 104 -16.18 4.79 -9.69
N THR A 105 -15.28 5.10 -8.75
CA THR A 105 -15.65 5.79 -7.50
C THR A 105 -16.11 7.24 -7.72
N SER A 106 -15.71 7.88 -8.83
CA SER A 106 -16.13 9.24 -9.19
C SER A 106 -17.51 9.32 -9.86
N LYS A 107 -18.35 8.30 -9.68
CA LYS A 107 -19.73 8.21 -10.16
C LYS A 107 -20.68 8.25 -8.97
N LEU A 108 -21.90 8.72 -9.22
CA LEU A 108 -23.01 8.48 -8.30
C LEU A 108 -23.71 7.19 -8.70
N TYR A 109 -24.09 6.41 -7.69
CA TYR A 109 -24.74 5.12 -7.88
C TYR A 109 -26.16 5.18 -7.34
N ILE A 110 -27.11 4.60 -8.06
CA ILE A 110 -28.48 4.39 -7.57
C ILE A 110 -28.60 2.91 -7.23
N ILE A 111 -28.93 2.62 -5.97
CA ILE A 111 -29.14 1.27 -5.46
C ILE A 111 -30.43 1.32 -4.65
N ARG A 112 -31.46 0.54 -5.01
CA ARG A 112 -32.75 0.51 -4.30
C ARG A 112 -33.35 1.91 -4.05
N ASN A 113 -33.31 2.74 -5.09
CA ASN A 113 -33.79 4.14 -5.06
C ASN A 113 -33.05 5.07 -4.06
N GLN A 114 -31.90 4.66 -3.54
CA GLN A 114 -31.00 5.48 -2.73
C GLN A 114 -29.74 5.86 -3.53
N ILE A 115 -29.23 7.07 -3.30
CA ILE A 115 -27.99 7.54 -3.94
C ILE A 115 -26.81 7.11 -3.07
N PHE A 116 -25.80 6.52 -3.71
CA PHE A 116 -24.52 6.16 -3.13
C PHE A 116 -23.41 6.94 -3.81
N THR A 117 -22.45 7.41 -3.02
CA THR A 117 -21.17 7.91 -3.49
C THR A 117 -20.05 7.14 -2.80
N PHE A 118 -18.96 6.89 -3.52
CA PHE A 118 -17.86 6.09 -2.99
C PHE A 118 -16.59 6.90 -2.86
N THR A 119 -15.92 6.79 -1.71
CA THR A 119 -14.63 7.46 -1.50
C THR A 119 -13.56 6.82 -2.40
N PRO A 120 -12.60 7.58 -2.92
CA PRO A 120 -11.51 7.05 -3.73
C PRO A 120 -10.70 6.01 -2.98
N GLN A 121 -10.24 5.02 -3.73
CA GLN A 121 -9.44 3.92 -3.23
C GLN A 121 -8.16 4.36 -2.50
N PHE A 122 -7.50 5.42 -2.95
CA PHE A 122 -6.29 5.93 -2.30
C PHE A 122 -6.52 6.54 -0.91
N THR A 123 -7.77 6.68 -0.47
CA THR A 123 -8.11 7.11 0.89
C THR A 123 -8.38 5.93 1.83
N ASP A 124 -8.45 4.70 1.32
CA ASP A 124 -8.72 3.51 2.12
C ASP A 124 -7.42 3.01 2.81
N GLN A 125 -7.35 3.22 4.12
CA GLN A 125 -6.18 2.88 4.95
C GLN A 125 -6.15 1.40 5.36
N HIS A 126 -7.24 0.65 5.15
CA HIS A 126 -7.36 -0.73 5.63
C HIS A 126 -6.39 -1.68 4.92
N HIS A 127 -6.25 -1.53 3.60
CA HIS A 127 -5.46 -2.45 2.79
C HIS A 127 -3.97 -2.10 2.77
N PHE A 128 -3.62 -0.81 2.75
CA PHE A 128 -2.22 -0.40 2.65
C PHE A 128 -1.96 1.01 3.20
N TYR A 129 -0.77 1.24 3.76
CA TYR A 129 -0.47 2.40 4.61
C TYR A 129 -0.08 3.67 3.85
N LEU A 130 -0.05 3.66 2.51
CA LEU A 130 0.31 4.86 1.72
C LEU A 130 -0.59 6.05 2.04
N ALA A 131 -1.84 5.79 2.39
CA ALA A 131 -2.85 6.77 2.77
C ALA A 131 -2.69 7.32 4.20
N LEU A 132 -1.65 6.93 4.94
CA LEU A 132 -1.34 7.51 6.25
C LEU A 132 -0.40 8.72 6.15
N ASP A 133 0.27 8.90 5.02
CA ASP A 133 1.09 10.10 4.77
C ASP A 133 0.25 11.16 4.06
N ASN A 134 -0.09 12.23 4.77
CA ASN A 134 -0.90 13.34 4.26
C ASN A 134 -0.32 13.95 2.97
N ARG A 135 1.01 14.07 2.86
CA ARG A 135 1.66 14.62 1.66
C ARG A 135 1.55 13.64 0.49
N MET A 136 1.58 12.33 0.77
CA MET A 136 1.36 11.29 -0.24
C MET A 136 -0.10 11.29 -0.72
N ILE A 137 -1.09 11.42 0.18
CA ILE A 137 -2.51 11.52 -0.19
C ILE A 137 -2.74 12.69 -1.14
N VAL A 138 -2.16 13.86 -0.86
CA VAL A 138 -2.26 15.05 -1.73
C VAL A 138 -1.72 14.77 -3.13
N GLU A 139 -0.63 14.02 -3.23
CA GLU A 139 -0.02 13.66 -4.51
C GLU A 139 -0.81 12.58 -5.26
N MET A 140 -1.41 11.63 -4.56
CA MET A 140 -2.35 10.66 -5.13
C MET A 140 -3.59 11.39 -5.66
N LEU A 141 -4.20 12.27 -4.86
CA LEU A 141 -5.33 13.11 -5.29
C LEU A 141 -4.99 13.91 -6.55
N ARG A 142 -3.81 14.54 -6.59
CA ARG A 142 -3.33 15.27 -7.78
C ARG A 142 -3.32 14.38 -9.02
N THR A 143 -2.73 13.20 -8.89
CA THR A 143 -2.56 12.25 -10.00
C THR A 143 -3.90 11.71 -10.47
N GLU A 144 -4.80 11.38 -9.55
CA GLU A 144 -6.13 10.85 -9.86
C GLU A 144 -7.05 11.91 -10.50
N LEU A 145 -6.98 13.17 -10.09
CA LEU A 145 -7.71 14.27 -10.74
C LEU A 145 -7.24 14.49 -12.20
N ALA A 146 -5.93 14.42 -12.43
CA ALA A 146 -5.37 14.48 -13.78
C ALA A 146 -5.83 13.29 -14.64
N TYR A 147 -5.87 12.09 -14.05
CA TYR A 147 -6.34 10.87 -14.70
C TYR A 147 -7.83 10.95 -15.07
N LEU A 148 -8.69 11.40 -14.16
CA LEU A 148 -10.10 11.67 -14.46
C LEU A 148 -10.25 12.63 -15.65
N THR A 149 -9.50 13.74 -15.64
CA THR A 149 -9.53 14.72 -16.73
C THR A 149 -9.14 14.13 -18.08
N SER A 150 -8.15 13.23 -18.11
CA SER A 150 -7.62 12.65 -19.34
C SER A 150 -8.43 11.45 -19.85
N CYS A 151 -9.02 10.66 -18.95
CA CYS A 151 -9.65 9.37 -19.26
C CYS A 151 -11.19 9.38 -19.20
N TRP A 152 -11.83 10.40 -18.61
CA TRP A 152 -13.29 10.45 -18.56
C TRP A 152 -13.91 10.63 -19.94
N ARG A 153 -14.86 9.77 -20.30
CA ARG A 153 -15.57 9.77 -21.60
C ARG A 153 -17.09 9.66 -21.46
N MET A 154 -17.61 9.78 -20.24
CA MET A 154 -19.03 9.55 -19.93
C MET A 154 -19.80 10.87 -19.89
N THR A 155 -21.10 10.82 -20.23
CA THR A 155 -21.98 12.00 -20.24
C THR A 155 -22.40 12.39 -18.83
N GLY A 156 -21.83 13.47 -18.32
CA GLY A 156 -21.96 13.87 -16.92
C GLY A 156 -20.56 14.09 -16.33
N ARG A 157 -20.45 14.92 -15.31
CA ARG A 157 -19.16 15.27 -14.73
C ARG A 157 -18.72 14.22 -13.71
N PRO A 158 -17.41 13.87 -13.66
CA PRO A 158 -16.90 13.02 -12.60
C PRO A 158 -16.99 13.76 -11.27
N THR A 159 -17.54 13.11 -10.24
CA THR A 159 -17.73 13.64 -8.90
C THR A 159 -16.92 12.83 -7.89
N LEU A 160 -15.80 13.38 -7.46
CA LEU A 160 -14.89 12.77 -6.50
C LEU A 160 -15.27 13.20 -5.07
N THR A 161 -15.50 12.23 -4.19
CA THR A 161 -15.84 12.45 -2.78
C THR A 161 -14.60 12.26 -1.92
N PHE A 162 -14.00 13.34 -1.43
CA PHE A 162 -12.75 13.33 -0.67
C PHE A 162 -13.03 13.50 0.84
N PRO A 163 -12.97 12.41 1.65
CA PRO A 163 -13.16 12.50 3.09
C PRO A 163 -11.91 13.06 3.78
N ILE A 164 -12.11 13.94 4.76
CA ILE A 164 -11.10 14.35 5.74
C ILE A 164 -11.35 13.52 7.00
N THR A 165 -10.39 12.65 7.30
CA THR A 165 -10.44 11.69 8.41
C THR A 165 -9.57 12.16 9.57
N SER A 166 -9.75 11.52 10.72
CA SER A 166 -8.91 11.73 11.93
C SER A 166 -7.40 11.58 11.68
N THR A 167 -7.01 10.69 10.77
CA THR A 167 -5.61 10.47 10.34
C THR A 167 -5.01 11.63 9.53
N MET A 168 -5.83 12.57 9.07
CA MET A 168 -5.39 13.79 8.38
C MET A 168 -5.21 14.99 9.32
N LEU A 169 -5.31 14.77 10.63
CA LEU A 169 -5.04 15.75 11.66
C LEU A 169 -3.54 15.76 12.00
N VAL A 170 -3.10 16.82 12.67
CA VAL A 170 -1.79 16.89 13.31
C VAL A 170 -1.72 15.83 14.42
N ASP A 171 -0.53 15.33 14.77
CA ASP A 171 -0.31 14.23 15.73
C ASP A 171 -1.07 14.39 17.06
N ASP A 172 -1.25 15.63 17.53
CA ASP A 172 -1.98 15.96 18.76
C ASP A 172 -3.51 15.99 18.61
N GLY A 173 -4.03 15.80 17.39
CA GLY A 173 -5.46 15.88 17.04
C GLY A 173 -6.06 17.29 17.16
N THR A 174 -5.24 18.31 17.40
CA THR A 174 -5.68 19.68 17.72
C THR A 174 -6.13 20.47 16.50
N ASP A 175 -5.54 20.20 15.34
CA ASP A 175 -5.83 20.88 14.08
C ASP A 175 -5.62 19.95 12.87
N ILE A 176 -6.00 20.41 11.70
CA ILE A 176 -5.86 19.69 10.42
C ILE A 176 -4.46 19.92 9.85
N ASP A 177 -3.88 18.87 9.26
CA ASP A 177 -2.57 18.97 8.65
C ASP A 177 -2.50 20.10 7.60
N SER A 178 -1.42 20.88 7.66
CA SER A 178 -1.22 22.06 6.83
C SER A 178 -1.21 21.76 5.32
N SER A 179 -0.73 20.58 4.91
CA SER A 179 -0.71 20.14 3.51
C SER A 179 -2.12 19.86 2.98
N ILE A 180 -3.00 19.34 3.82
CA ILE A 180 -4.41 19.09 3.52
C ILE A 180 -5.15 20.43 3.41
N LEU A 181 -4.98 21.33 4.38
CA LEU A 181 -5.59 22.67 4.33
C LEU A 181 -5.17 23.46 3.09
N ALA A 182 -3.87 23.48 2.77
CA ALA A 182 -3.35 24.13 1.57
C ALA A 182 -3.95 23.52 0.29
N THR A 183 -4.14 22.20 0.26
CA THR A 183 -4.74 21.49 -0.86
C THR A 183 -6.21 21.85 -1.04
N ILE A 184 -7.00 21.87 0.03
CA ILE A 184 -8.44 22.25 -0.04
C ILE A 184 -8.59 23.69 -0.55
N ARG A 185 -7.77 24.62 -0.07
CA ARG A 185 -7.78 26.01 -0.57
C ARG A 185 -7.46 26.05 -2.06
N LYS A 186 -6.45 25.33 -2.50
CA LYS A 186 -6.05 25.25 -3.91
C LYS A 186 -7.09 24.59 -4.81
N LEU A 187 -7.85 23.61 -4.30
CA LEU A 187 -9.00 23.04 -5.02
C LEU A 187 -10.09 24.10 -5.25
N GLY A 188 -10.21 25.07 -4.33
CA GLY A 188 -11.10 26.22 -4.45
C GLY A 188 -10.73 27.19 -5.58
N ASP A 189 -9.45 27.26 -5.97
CA ASP A 189 -8.98 28.12 -7.08
C ASP A 189 -9.46 27.65 -8.47
N GLY A 190 -10.05 26.45 -8.56
CA GLY A 190 -10.62 25.91 -9.79
C GLY A 190 -9.64 25.12 -10.67
N TYR A 191 -8.39 24.97 -10.25
CA TYR A 191 -7.39 24.18 -10.97
C TYR A 191 -6.41 23.48 -10.01
N PHE A 192 -6.27 22.17 -10.16
CA PHE A 192 -5.37 21.38 -9.34
C PHE A 192 -4.76 20.23 -10.15
N GLY A 193 -3.43 20.11 -10.12
CA GLY A 193 -2.76 18.93 -10.68
C GLY A 193 -2.86 18.72 -12.18
N GLY A 194 -3.15 19.76 -12.98
CA GLY A 194 -3.41 19.56 -14.41
C GLY A 194 -4.91 19.40 -14.75
N ALA A 195 -5.77 19.40 -13.74
CA ALA A 195 -7.21 19.23 -13.87
C ALA A 195 -7.95 20.52 -13.52
N ARG A 196 -8.98 20.85 -14.31
CA ARG A 196 -9.98 21.86 -13.91
C ARG A 196 -10.91 21.23 -12.89
N VAL A 197 -11.05 21.89 -11.76
CA VAL A 197 -11.79 21.38 -10.60
C VAL A 197 -12.91 22.34 -10.24
N LYS A 198 -14.03 21.81 -9.77
CA LYS A 198 -15.08 22.58 -9.10
C LYS A 198 -15.29 22.01 -7.71
N LEU A 199 -14.88 22.76 -6.69
CA LEU A 199 -15.15 22.46 -5.29
C LEU A 199 -16.59 22.87 -4.93
N GLY A 200 -17.32 22.04 -4.20
CA GLY A 200 -18.71 22.34 -3.83
C GLY A 200 -19.35 21.26 -2.94
N LYS A 201 -20.60 21.47 -2.57
CA LYS A 201 -21.39 20.48 -1.82
C LYS A 201 -21.88 19.38 -2.75
N LEU A 202 -22.13 18.19 -2.20
CA LEU A 202 -22.63 17.08 -3.01
C LEU A 202 -23.98 17.40 -3.66
N SER A 203 -24.85 18.10 -2.91
CA SER A 203 -26.16 18.57 -3.38
C SER A 203 -26.07 19.42 -4.64
N ASP A 204 -25.02 20.22 -4.77
CA ASP A 204 -24.82 21.16 -5.89
C ASP A 204 -24.44 20.42 -7.18
N PHE A 205 -23.98 19.17 -7.05
CA PHE A 205 -23.47 18.36 -8.15
C PHE A 205 -24.48 17.33 -8.65
N LEU A 206 -25.48 16.95 -7.85
CA LEU A 206 -26.46 15.90 -8.17
C LEU A 206 -27.09 16.01 -9.56
N THR A 207 -27.31 17.21 -10.12
CA THR A 207 -27.92 17.37 -11.45
C THR A 207 -26.93 17.28 -12.61
N THR A 208 -25.63 17.38 -12.32
CA THR A 208 -24.55 17.46 -13.31
C THR A 208 -23.60 16.26 -13.28
N SER A 209 -23.64 15.49 -12.20
CA SER A 209 -22.86 14.27 -12.01
C SER A 209 -23.34 13.14 -12.92
N PHE A 210 -22.44 12.20 -13.20
CA PHE A 210 -22.80 10.94 -13.86
C PHE A 210 -23.44 9.95 -12.88
N TYR A 211 -24.51 9.27 -13.31
CA TYR A 211 -25.20 8.22 -12.54
C TYR A 211 -25.05 6.84 -13.15
N THR A 212 -24.97 5.82 -12.31
CA THR A 212 -25.09 4.41 -12.69
C THR A 212 -26.10 3.72 -11.79
N ASN A 213 -27.02 2.96 -12.37
CA ASN A 213 -27.95 2.14 -11.61
C ASN A 213 -27.35 0.73 -11.39
N LEU A 214 -27.37 0.22 -10.16
CA LEU A 214 -27.01 -1.15 -9.81
C LEU A 214 -28.26 -1.99 -9.56
N SER A 215 -29.13 -2.09 -10.56
CA SER A 215 -30.43 -2.76 -10.45
C SER A 215 -30.34 -4.27 -10.14
N PHE A 216 -29.19 -4.89 -10.33
CA PHE A 216 -28.97 -6.30 -9.95
C PHE A 216 -28.97 -6.52 -8.43
N LEU A 217 -28.98 -5.45 -7.64
CA LEU A 217 -29.08 -5.50 -6.17
C LEU A 217 -30.51 -5.27 -5.68
N ASP A 218 -31.48 -5.02 -6.59
CA ASP A 218 -32.87 -4.77 -6.22
C ASP A 218 -33.53 -6.05 -5.64
N PRO A 219 -34.42 -5.92 -4.64
CA PRO A 219 -35.00 -7.05 -3.91
C PRO A 219 -35.82 -8.01 -4.79
N ASP A 220 -36.31 -7.54 -5.94
CA ASP A 220 -37.16 -8.31 -6.86
C ASP A 220 -36.37 -9.32 -7.73
N CYS A 221 -35.05 -9.41 -7.59
CA CYS A 221 -34.25 -10.44 -8.25
C CYS A 221 -34.36 -11.74 -7.43
N ASP A 222 -35.02 -12.78 -7.98
CA ASP A 222 -35.45 -14.09 -7.43
C ASP A 222 -34.41 -14.98 -6.67
N SER A 223 -33.32 -14.44 -6.15
CA SER A 223 -32.38 -15.16 -5.30
C SER A 223 -31.91 -14.25 -4.18
N LYS A 224 -32.04 -14.68 -2.92
CA LYS A 224 -31.42 -14.04 -1.75
C LYS A 224 -29.91 -13.90 -2.01
N LEU A 225 -29.49 -12.72 -2.45
CA LEU A 225 -28.12 -12.44 -2.91
C LEU A 225 -27.12 -12.50 -1.75
N PHE A 226 -27.61 -12.24 -0.55
CA PHE A 226 -26.86 -12.07 0.69
C PHE A 226 -27.08 -13.17 1.72
N ASP A 227 -28.07 -14.05 1.56
CA ASP A 227 -28.16 -15.28 2.37
C ASP A 227 -27.00 -16.19 1.98
N ASP A 228 -25.99 -16.34 2.83
CA ASP A 228 -25.29 -17.59 3.09
C ASP A 228 -24.49 -17.36 4.37
N ASP A 229 -24.82 -18.13 5.39
CA ASP A 229 -23.86 -18.58 6.40
C ASP A 229 -22.68 -19.23 5.66
N SER A 230 -21.46 -18.77 5.96
CA SER A 230 -20.19 -19.46 5.66
C SER A 230 -20.05 -20.08 4.26
N GLU A 231 -19.76 -19.28 3.24
CA GLU A 231 -18.86 -19.73 2.16
C GLU A 231 -17.88 -18.62 1.77
N GLY A 232 -16.63 -18.82 2.19
CA GLY A 232 -15.52 -17.89 2.05
C GLY A 232 -15.21 -17.56 0.59
N TYR A 233 -15.51 -16.33 0.19
CA TYR A 233 -14.63 -15.60 -0.72
C TYR A 233 -13.54 -14.98 0.12
N SER A 234 -12.42 -15.67 0.22
CA SER A 234 -11.18 -15.10 0.73
C SER A 234 -10.82 -13.89 -0.13
N SER A 235 -11.13 -12.69 0.34
CA SER A 235 -10.11 -11.65 0.28
C SER A 235 -8.87 -12.27 0.95
N PRO A 236 -7.67 -12.28 0.35
CA PRO A 236 -6.50 -12.92 0.96
C PRO A 236 -6.09 -12.34 2.32
N GLU A 237 -6.80 -11.34 2.83
CA GLU A 237 -6.67 -10.75 4.17
C GLU A 237 -8.05 -10.66 4.84
N SER A 238 -8.57 -11.78 5.33
CA SER A 238 -9.49 -11.90 6.49
C SER A 238 -10.04 -13.32 6.55
N GLY A 239 -9.44 -14.14 7.41
CA GLY A 239 -9.97 -15.44 7.79
C GLY A 239 -10.72 -15.35 9.13
N TYR A 240 -11.83 -16.08 9.20
CA TYR A 240 -12.59 -16.54 10.38
C TYR A 240 -13.67 -15.61 10.93
N GLU A 241 -14.90 -15.94 10.53
CA GLU A 241 -16.12 -15.78 11.32
C GLU A 241 -16.06 -16.70 12.55
N LEU A 242 -16.56 -16.22 13.70
CA LEU A 242 -17.04 -17.09 14.76
C LEU A 242 -18.30 -16.47 15.37
N GLU A 243 -19.39 -17.24 15.28
CA GLU A 243 -20.62 -17.09 16.06
C GLU A 243 -20.29 -17.13 17.56
N ASP A 244 -20.69 -16.13 18.34
CA ASP A 244 -21.75 -16.26 19.36
C ASP A 244 -21.87 -14.95 20.19
N TYR A 245 -23.12 -14.65 20.60
CA TYR A 245 -23.60 -13.60 21.50
C TYR A 245 -23.52 -12.11 21.09
N ALA A 246 -24.60 -11.64 20.47
CA ALA A 246 -25.22 -10.35 20.81
C ALA A 246 -26.75 -10.47 20.70
N ASP A 247 -27.36 -11.05 21.74
CA ASP A 247 -28.80 -10.95 21.97
C ASP A 247 -29.12 -9.53 22.50
N PHE A 248 -30.27 -9.00 22.08
CA PHE A 248 -30.85 -7.68 22.39
C PHE A 248 -30.28 -6.43 21.68
N CYS A 249 -30.67 -6.25 20.41
CA CYS A 249 -31.09 -4.95 19.87
C CYS A 249 -32.24 -5.15 18.86
N ASP A 250 -33.19 -4.23 18.88
CA ASP A 250 -34.57 -4.37 18.43
C ASP A 250 -34.80 -4.84 16.98
N LYS A 251 -35.85 -5.66 16.82
CA LYS A 251 -36.44 -6.06 15.53
C LYS A 251 -37.13 -4.87 14.87
N GLU A 252 -36.36 -4.07 14.12
CA GLU A 252 -36.89 -3.36 12.96
C GLU A 252 -36.24 -3.95 11.70
N SER A 253 -37.06 -4.13 10.65
CA SER A 253 -36.72 -4.76 9.38
C SER A 253 -35.56 -4.05 8.66
N HIS A 254 -34.33 -4.33 9.03
CA HIS A 254 -33.15 -3.83 8.33
C HIS A 254 -32.97 -4.60 7.01
N ASP A 255 -32.92 -3.84 5.91
CA ASP A 255 -32.61 -4.29 4.56
C ASP A 255 -31.37 -5.25 4.55
N GLU A 256 -31.47 -6.42 3.89
CA GLU A 256 -30.35 -7.37 3.70
C GLU A 256 -29.07 -6.70 3.17
N LEU A 257 -29.21 -5.71 2.27
CA LEU A 257 -28.09 -4.94 1.74
C LEU A 257 -27.42 -4.11 2.83
N ASP A 258 -28.19 -3.56 3.76
CA ASP A 258 -27.66 -2.79 4.89
C ASP A 258 -26.92 -3.68 5.85
N GLN A 259 -27.46 -4.87 6.15
CA GLN A 259 -26.78 -5.87 6.97
C GLN A 259 -25.45 -6.30 6.33
N TYR A 260 -25.44 -6.55 5.02
CA TYR A 260 -24.23 -6.91 4.29
C TYR A 260 -23.18 -5.78 4.28
N ILE A 261 -23.59 -4.53 4.08
CA ILE A 261 -22.66 -3.39 4.13
C ILE A 261 -22.12 -3.23 5.56
N ASN A 262 -22.98 -3.32 6.58
CA ASN A 262 -22.58 -3.16 7.97
C ASN A 262 -21.62 -4.28 8.41
N SER A 263 -21.85 -5.53 8.02
CA SER A 263 -20.94 -6.64 8.34
C SER A 263 -19.55 -6.44 7.71
N MET A 264 -19.49 -5.96 6.47
CA MET A 264 -18.23 -5.60 5.81
C MET A 264 -17.52 -4.41 6.46
N LEU A 265 -18.26 -3.44 7.01
CA LEU A 265 -17.64 -2.32 7.73
C LEU A 265 -17.12 -2.78 9.10
N GLN A 266 -17.87 -3.63 9.81
CA GLN A 266 -17.49 -4.17 11.11
C GLN A 266 -16.30 -5.13 11.03
N SER A 267 -16.19 -5.95 9.98
CA SER A 267 -15.03 -6.83 9.78
C SER A 267 -13.72 -6.06 9.61
N THR A 268 -13.81 -4.79 9.18
CA THR A 268 -12.68 -3.87 9.05
C THR A 268 -12.46 -2.97 10.28
N ALA A 269 -13.31 -3.07 11.31
CA ALA A 269 -13.17 -2.28 12.52
C ALA A 269 -12.00 -2.78 13.37
N LEU A 270 -11.17 -1.85 13.83
CA LEU A 270 -10.02 -2.13 14.68
C LEU A 270 -10.48 -2.69 16.02
N LYS A 271 -10.00 -3.89 16.36
CA LYS A 271 -10.13 -4.48 17.69
C LYS A 271 -8.79 -4.30 18.43
N SER A 272 -8.86 -3.83 19.68
CA SER A 272 -7.68 -3.58 20.51
C SER A 272 -7.53 -4.67 21.56
N TYR A 273 -6.44 -5.43 21.48
CA TYR A 273 -6.07 -6.52 22.37
C TYR A 273 -4.72 -6.28 23.03
N LEU A 274 -3.76 -5.65 22.33
CA LEU A 274 -2.44 -5.34 22.87
C LEU A 274 -2.52 -4.17 23.87
N PRO A 275 -1.79 -4.22 24.98
CA PRO A 275 -1.80 -3.15 25.98
C PRO A 275 -1.27 -1.82 25.42
N SER A 276 -1.63 -0.73 26.10
CA SER A 276 -1.04 0.58 25.87
C SER A 276 0.39 0.62 26.42
N LEU A 277 1.29 1.30 25.72
CA LEU A 277 2.71 1.36 26.07
C LEU A 277 2.93 2.00 27.45
N THR A 278 3.62 1.30 28.36
CA THR A 278 4.01 1.84 29.67
C THR A 278 5.18 2.82 29.50
N LYS A 279 4.97 4.09 29.83
CA LYS A 279 6.03 5.12 29.87
C LYS A 279 6.88 4.99 31.15
N ASP A 280 7.57 3.87 31.34
CA ASP A 280 8.56 3.73 32.42
C ASP A 280 9.98 3.68 31.84
N THR A 281 10.72 4.76 32.07
CA THR A 281 12.05 5.05 31.51
C THR A 281 13.19 4.23 32.13
N GLY A 282 12.95 2.96 32.53
CA GLY A 282 13.91 2.22 33.37
C GLY A 282 14.00 0.70 33.20
N SER A 283 13.27 0.06 32.30
CA SER A 283 13.32 -1.41 32.15
C SER A 283 14.37 -1.88 31.12
N SER A 284 15.08 -2.94 31.47
CA SER A 284 16.00 -3.68 30.60
C SER A 284 15.32 -4.09 29.29
N TYR A 285 15.88 -3.65 28.15
CA TYR A 285 15.43 -4.04 26.81
C TYR A 285 15.50 -5.56 26.66
N VAL A 286 14.35 -6.22 26.44
CA VAL A 286 14.30 -7.66 26.16
C VAL A 286 14.82 -7.94 24.74
N PHE A 287 14.58 -7.02 23.79
CA PHE A 287 15.20 -7.03 22.47
C PHE A 287 15.87 -5.67 22.22
N SER A 288 17.17 -5.66 21.93
CA SER A 288 17.81 -4.47 21.38
C SER A 288 17.37 -4.31 19.92
N ALA A 289 17.20 -3.07 19.43
CA ALA A 289 16.75 -2.72 18.08
C ALA A 289 17.64 -3.23 16.91
N ALA A 290 18.50 -4.21 17.15
CA ALA A 290 19.60 -4.62 16.31
C ALA A 290 19.60 -6.09 15.88
N HIS A 291 18.65 -6.93 16.32
CA HIS A 291 18.75 -8.35 15.98
C HIS A 291 18.49 -8.58 14.51
N SER A 292 19.11 -9.59 13.87
CA SER A 292 18.92 -10.17 12.49
C SER A 292 17.66 -11.05 12.33
N THR A 293 16.94 -11.04 11.20
CA THR A 293 15.89 -12.04 10.89
C THR A 293 16.60 -13.39 10.85
N ARG A 294 17.83 -13.38 10.34
CA ARG A 294 18.80 -14.47 10.45
C ARG A 294 19.34 -14.72 11.85
N GLU A 295 19.43 -13.74 12.74
CA GLU A 295 19.82 -13.97 14.15
C GLU A 295 18.65 -14.60 14.86
N ILE A 296 17.42 -14.12 14.67
CA ILE A 296 16.19 -14.78 15.16
C ILE A 296 16.12 -16.21 14.63
N LEU A 297 16.32 -16.44 13.32
CA LEU A 297 16.34 -17.79 12.75
C LEU A 297 17.52 -18.64 13.22
N SER A 298 18.70 -18.04 13.43
CA SER A 298 19.89 -18.74 13.95
C SER A 298 19.73 -19.09 15.43
N ILE A 299 19.13 -18.20 16.22
CA ILE A 299 18.78 -18.42 17.61
C ILE A 299 17.68 -19.48 17.71
N MET A 300 16.69 -19.47 16.81
CA MET A 300 15.65 -20.49 16.69
C MET A 300 16.24 -21.86 16.33
N ALA A 301 17.22 -21.92 15.41
CA ALA A 301 17.93 -23.15 15.08
C ALA A 301 18.70 -23.71 16.28
N LYS A 302 19.38 -22.84 17.04
CA LYS A 302 20.07 -23.20 18.29
C LYS A 302 19.11 -23.61 19.42
N ALA A 303 17.93 -23.00 19.50
CA ALA A 303 16.91 -23.33 20.49
C ALA A 303 16.31 -24.73 20.26
N LYS A 304 16.15 -25.15 19.00
CA LYS A 304 15.60 -26.47 18.61
C LYS A 304 16.60 -27.63 18.67
N GLY A 305 17.78 -27.46 19.27
CA GLY A 305 18.78 -28.53 19.42
C GLY A 305 19.36 -29.05 18.10
N LEU A 306 19.23 -28.30 16.99
CA LEU A 306 19.89 -28.63 15.73
C LEU A 306 21.35 -28.16 15.80
N ASP A 307 22.26 -29.10 16.09
CA ASP A 307 23.70 -28.86 15.97
C ASP A 307 24.04 -28.54 14.51
N VAL A 308 24.23 -27.26 14.22
CA VAL A 308 24.93 -26.84 13.00
C VAL A 308 26.41 -27.17 13.24
N PRO A 309 27.03 -28.10 12.49
CA PRO A 309 28.39 -28.54 12.80
C PRO A 309 29.35 -27.35 12.68
N ASN A 310 30.01 -27.06 13.80
CA ASN A 310 31.11 -26.11 13.91
C ASN A 310 32.37 -26.79 13.34
N VAL A 311 32.49 -26.85 12.01
CA VAL A 311 33.68 -27.40 11.34
C VAL A 311 34.47 -26.25 10.71
N SER A 312 35.56 -25.90 11.38
CA SER A 312 36.69 -25.16 10.81
C SER A 312 37.39 -26.05 9.77
N MET A 313 37.06 -25.87 8.50
CA MET A 313 37.84 -26.40 7.36
C MET A 313 37.95 -25.28 6.33
N SER A 314 39.18 -24.84 6.13
CA SER A 314 39.60 -23.75 5.25
C SER A 314 39.22 -23.99 3.79
N LEU A 315 38.26 -23.21 3.27
CA LEU A 315 38.07 -22.89 1.84
C LEU A 315 37.46 -21.47 1.73
N PRO A 316 37.67 -20.77 0.60
CA PRO A 316 37.94 -19.33 0.55
C PRO A 316 36.76 -18.46 1.03
N THR A 317 37.08 -17.68 2.06
CA THR A 317 36.25 -16.71 2.78
C THR A 317 35.87 -15.52 1.90
N LYS A 318 34.74 -15.63 1.19
CA LYS A 318 33.79 -14.53 0.93
C LYS A 318 32.42 -15.17 0.79
N VAL A 319 31.36 -14.49 1.23
CA VAL A 319 29.95 -14.94 1.26
C VAL A 319 29.59 -15.68 2.55
N LEU A 320 28.78 -15.02 3.40
CA LEU A 320 27.85 -15.53 4.43
C LEU A 320 27.85 -14.66 5.71
N ASN A 321 27.45 -13.37 5.60
CA ASN A 321 27.27 -12.48 6.76
C ASN A 321 26.27 -11.34 6.41
N THR A 322 24.93 -11.51 6.51
CA THR A 322 24.01 -10.59 5.75
C THR A 322 22.57 -10.26 6.22
N HIS A 323 22.06 -10.48 7.45
CA HIS A 323 20.58 -10.39 7.64
C HIS A 323 20.01 -9.68 8.91
N ARG A 324 20.50 -8.47 9.21
CA ARG A 324 20.52 -7.50 10.38
C ARG A 324 21.88 -7.47 11.12
N LYS A 325 23.06 -7.38 10.48
CA LYS A 325 23.55 -6.20 9.75
C LYS A 325 22.54 -5.70 8.74
N SER A 326 22.15 -4.44 8.94
CA SER A 326 21.59 -3.54 7.96
C SER A 326 21.55 -4.04 6.53
N LEU A 327 20.48 -3.71 5.81
CA LEU A 327 20.47 -3.71 4.36
C LEU A 327 21.77 -3.07 3.82
N ASN A 328 22.82 -3.83 3.50
CA ASN A 328 24.01 -3.26 2.87
C ASN A 328 23.70 -3.20 1.39
N LEU A 329 22.87 -2.23 1.04
CA LEU A 329 22.57 -1.87 -0.34
C LEU A 329 23.79 -1.24 -1.03
N VAL A 330 24.84 -0.93 -0.26
CA VAL A 330 26.07 -0.27 -0.66
C VAL A 330 27.27 -1.13 -0.24
N ASP A 331 28.04 -1.65 -1.18
CA ASP A 331 29.31 -2.33 -0.86
C ASP A 331 30.36 -1.29 -0.43
N SER A 332 30.88 -1.38 0.80
CA SER A 332 32.02 -0.55 1.26
C SER A 332 33.11 -1.44 1.88
N PRO A 333 34.40 -1.28 1.49
CA PRO A 333 35.49 -2.11 2.00
C PRO A 333 36.18 -1.44 3.20
N HIS A 334 35.74 -1.68 4.44
CA HIS A 334 36.47 -1.26 5.64
C HIS A 334 36.80 -2.44 6.58
N PRO A 335 37.97 -2.46 7.25
CA PRO A 335 38.43 -3.59 8.05
C PRO A 335 37.65 -3.70 9.36
N GLN A 336 37.13 -4.89 9.66
CA GLN A 336 36.50 -5.17 10.95
C GLN A 336 37.58 -5.33 12.02
N MET A 337 37.57 -4.47 13.05
CA MET A 337 38.13 -4.82 14.36
C MET A 337 37.08 -5.60 15.13
N ASP A 338 37.45 -6.80 15.57
CA ASP A 338 36.64 -7.62 16.48
C ASP A 338 36.56 -6.96 17.86
N GLN A 339 35.36 -6.54 18.23
CA GLN A 339 34.98 -6.37 19.64
C GLN A 339 33.79 -7.29 19.91
N GLU A 340 34.09 -8.47 20.47
CA GLU A 340 33.12 -9.35 21.09
C GLU A 340 32.54 -8.68 22.34
N SER A 341 31.31 -8.19 22.23
CA SER A 341 30.42 -7.96 23.38
C SER A 341 28.98 -7.92 22.90
N LYS A 342 28.39 -9.10 22.65
CA LYS A 342 26.94 -9.25 22.40
C LYS A 342 26.29 -9.87 23.64
N THR A 343 25.47 -9.09 24.31
CA THR A 343 24.46 -9.53 25.29
C THR A 343 23.61 -10.63 24.67
N ALA A 344 23.63 -11.83 25.27
CA ALA A 344 22.81 -12.95 24.81
C ALA A 344 21.34 -12.72 25.18
N LEU A 345 20.46 -12.72 24.19
CA LEU A 345 19.00 -12.74 24.38
C LEU A 345 18.59 -14.00 25.14
N HIS A 346 18.00 -13.85 26.32
CA HIS A 346 17.47 -14.95 27.12
C HIS A 346 16.01 -15.24 26.70
N LEU A 347 15.83 -15.94 25.58
CA LEU A 347 14.49 -16.37 25.17
C LEU A 347 13.93 -17.39 26.17
N PRO A 348 12.65 -17.26 26.56
CA PRO A 348 12.01 -18.22 27.46
C PRO A 348 12.00 -19.61 26.84
N LYS A 349 12.54 -20.59 27.58
CA LYS A 349 12.47 -22.00 27.22
C LYS A 349 11.59 -22.76 28.19
N ASP A 350 10.89 -23.77 27.69
CA ASP A 350 10.10 -24.70 28.49
C ASP A 350 11.00 -25.79 29.09
N ALA A 351 10.39 -26.72 29.83
CA ALA A 351 11.10 -27.82 30.48
C ALA A 351 11.76 -28.81 29.48
N HIS A 352 11.41 -28.74 28.20
CA HIS A 352 11.94 -29.59 27.13
C HIS A 352 13.04 -28.88 26.31
N GLY A 353 13.31 -27.61 26.61
CA GLY A 353 14.31 -26.79 25.90
C GLY A 353 13.76 -26.09 24.66
N ASP A 354 12.48 -26.25 24.36
CA ASP A 354 11.76 -25.57 23.29
C ASP A 354 11.31 -24.17 23.75
N LEU A 355 10.97 -23.30 22.79
CA LEU A 355 10.54 -21.93 23.10
C LEU A 355 9.17 -21.93 23.80
N ASP A 356 9.13 -21.34 24.98
CA ASP A 356 7.92 -21.25 25.81
C ASP A 356 7.00 -20.13 25.27
N CYS A 357 6.02 -20.54 24.46
CA CYS A 357 5.08 -19.62 23.80
C CYS A 357 4.18 -18.89 24.81
N GLU A 358 3.84 -19.52 25.94
CA GLU A 358 3.03 -18.88 26.99
C GLU A 358 3.82 -17.77 27.68
N LYS A 359 5.10 -17.99 27.98
CA LYS A 359 5.97 -16.93 28.50
C LYS A 359 6.21 -15.81 27.49
N LEU A 360 6.33 -16.10 26.20
CA LEU A 360 6.44 -15.08 25.15
C LEU A 360 5.17 -14.21 25.06
N ILE A 361 3.98 -14.81 25.20
CA ILE A 361 2.72 -14.07 25.29
C ILE A 361 2.68 -13.21 26.56
N GLY A 362 3.15 -13.73 27.70
CA GLY A 362 3.31 -12.94 28.92
C GLY A 362 4.20 -11.71 28.69
N GLN A 363 5.36 -11.90 28.05
CA GLN A 363 6.28 -10.81 27.71
C GLN A 363 5.67 -9.77 26.75
N LEU A 364 4.75 -10.17 25.86
CA LEU A 364 4.04 -9.24 24.98
C LEU A 364 3.27 -8.18 25.77
N THR A 365 2.80 -8.53 26.98
CA THR A 365 2.07 -7.60 27.85
C THR A 365 2.95 -6.61 28.59
N GLU A 366 4.25 -6.90 28.71
CA GLU A 366 5.24 -6.11 29.45
C GLU A 366 6.20 -5.34 28.52
N CYS A 367 5.99 -5.41 27.20
CA CYS A 367 6.88 -4.79 26.22
C CYS A 367 6.84 -3.25 26.27
N PRO A 368 8.01 -2.57 26.33
CA PRO A 368 8.09 -1.12 26.40
C PRO A 368 8.05 -0.43 25.03
N THR A 369 8.19 -1.16 23.91
CA THR A 369 8.12 -0.58 22.55
C THR A 369 7.28 -1.41 21.58
N LEU A 370 6.77 -0.76 20.52
CA LEU A 370 6.07 -1.46 19.42
C LEU A 370 7.01 -2.39 18.65
N HIS A 371 8.31 -2.07 18.60
CA HIS A 371 9.33 -2.91 17.98
C HIS A 371 9.50 -4.25 18.72
N ASP A 372 9.54 -4.22 20.05
CA ASP A 372 9.62 -5.45 20.87
C ASP A 372 8.38 -6.33 20.64
N GLN A 373 7.19 -5.73 20.59
CA GLN A 373 5.95 -6.45 20.29
C GLN A 373 6.01 -7.09 18.90
N ALA A 374 6.56 -6.39 17.89
CA ALA A 374 6.71 -6.93 16.54
C ALA A 374 7.69 -8.10 16.48
N ASP A 375 8.80 -8.03 17.19
CA ASP A 375 9.79 -9.11 17.24
C ASP A 375 9.22 -10.38 17.90
N ILE A 376 8.49 -10.24 19.01
CA ILE A 376 7.79 -11.36 19.67
C ILE A 376 6.74 -11.97 18.73
N LEU A 377 5.89 -11.14 18.13
CA LEU A 377 4.86 -11.63 17.20
C LEU A 377 5.46 -12.27 15.96
N TYR A 378 6.61 -11.79 15.47
CA TYR A 378 7.33 -12.42 14.37
C TYR A 378 7.85 -13.82 14.76
N ILE A 379 8.40 -13.97 15.97
CA ILE A 379 8.82 -15.28 16.49
C ILE A 379 7.62 -16.23 16.60
N LEU A 380 6.50 -15.78 17.17
CA LEU A 380 5.27 -16.57 17.27
C LEU A 380 4.75 -16.99 15.90
N TYR A 381 4.75 -16.07 14.92
CA TYR A 381 4.43 -16.36 13.53
C TYR A 381 5.32 -17.45 12.93
N LEU A 382 6.64 -17.39 13.12
CA LEU A 382 7.56 -18.39 12.59
C LEU A 382 7.37 -19.78 13.21
N ILE A 383 6.93 -19.87 14.47
CA ILE A 383 6.78 -21.14 15.19
C ILE A 383 5.40 -21.75 14.96
N LYS A 384 4.34 -20.95 15.09
CA LYS A 384 2.96 -21.42 15.17
C LYS A 384 2.11 -21.04 13.95
N GLY A 385 2.54 -20.05 13.16
CA GLY A 385 1.77 -19.50 12.05
C GLY A 385 0.91 -18.30 12.43
N LEU A 386 0.25 -17.69 11.43
CA LEU A 386 -0.59 -16.51 11.60
C LEU A 386 -1.92 -16.83 12.29
N ASP A 387 -2.48 -18.01 12.03
CA ASP A 387 -3.80 -18.43 12.49
C ASP A 387 -3.78 -19.04 13.90
N TRP A 388 -2.62 -19.02 14.57
CA TRP A 388 -2.50 -19.56 15.91
C TRP A 388 -3.18 -18.65 16.94
N GLU A 389 -4.06 -19.23 17.75
CA GLU A 389 -4.72 -18.55 18.84
C GLU A 389 -3.76 -18.34 20.02
N THR A 390 -3.63 -17.08 20.43
CA THR A 390 -2.73 -16.68 21.52
C THR A 390 -3.38 -16.79 22.89
N GLN A 391 -4.72 -16.86 22.96
CA GLN A 391 -5.48 -16.84 24.21
C GLN A 391 -5.08 -15.67 25.15
N LEU A 392 -4.64 -14.55 24.57
CA LEU A 392 -4.21 -13.37 25.31
C LEU A 392 -5.38 -12.91 26.22
N TYR A 393 -5.09 -12.75 27.52
CA TYR A 393 -6.09 -12.46 28.57
C TYR A 393 -7.22 -13.51 28.70
N GLY A 394 -7.01 -14.75 28.26
CA GLY A 394 -8.03 -15.80 28.28
C GLY A 394 -9.15 -15.61 27.26
N GLN A 395 -8.98 -14.70 26.29
CA GLN A 395 -9.93 -14.48 25.21
C GLN A 395 -9.71 -15.48 24.07
N SER A 396 -10.75 -16.24 23.73
CA SER A 396 -10.75 -17.09 22.53
C SER A 396 -10.90 -16.25 21.26
N GLY A 397 -10.29 -16.70 20.15
CA GLY A 397 -10.36 -16.03 18.84
C GLY A 397 -9.29 -14.94 18.59
N VAL A 398 -8.39 -14.67 19.53
CA VAL A 398 -7.28 -13.71 19.33
C VAL A 398 -6.07 -14.40 18.70
N THR A 399 -5.88 -14.25 17.39
CA THR A 399 -4.77 -14.87 16.66
C THR A 399 -3.54 -13.97 16.55
N VAL A 400 -2.38 -14.55 16.20
CA VAL A 400 -1.18 -13.77 15.85
C VAL A 400 -1.48 -12.77 14.72
N HIS A 401 -2.32 -13.15 13.75
CA HIS A 401 -2.79 -12.26 12.70
C HIS A 401 -3.57 -11.04 13.25
N CYS A 402 -4.47 -11.25 14.22
CA CYS A 402 -5.19 -10.14 14.86
C CYS A 402 -4.23 -9.16 15.54
N LEU A 403 -3.28 -9.68 16.33
CA LEU A 403 -2.30 -8.85 17.05
C LEU A 403 -1.37 -8.10 16.10
N LEU A 404 -0.94 -8.72 15.00
CA LEU A 404 -0.14 -8.05 13.97
C LEU A 404 -0.92 -6.95 13.23
N ASN A 405 -2.22 -7.12 12.97
CA ASN A 405 -3.05 -6.06 12.37
C ASN A 405 -3.30 -4.89 13.34
N GLU A 406 -3.46 -5.17 14.63
CA GLU A 406 -3.50 -4.12 15.64
C GLU A 406 -2.16 -3.37 15.69
N LEU A 407 -1.04 -4.10 15.72
CA LEU A 407 0.29 -3.49 15.75
C LEU A 407 0.58 -2.68 14.48
N TYR A 408 0.16 -3.16 13.31
CA TYR A 408 0.20 -2.43 12.04
C TYR A 408 -0.51 -1.08 12.16
N SER A 409 -1.69 -1.07 12.77
CA SER A 409 -2.49 0.15 12.96
C SER A 409 -1.84 1.11 13.95
N LYS A 410 -1.32 0.60 15.08
CA LYS A 410 -0.56 1.40 16.07
C LYS A 410 0.70 2.02 15.46
N ALA A 411 1.48 1.23 14.72
CA ALA A 411 2.66 1.72 14.00
C ALA A 411 2.28 2.79 12.97
N GLY A 412 1.12 2.62 12.32
CA GLY A 412 0.50 3.60 11.42
C GLY A 412 0.22 4.95 12.07
N VAL A 413 -0.48 4.94 13.22
CA VAL A 413 -0.79 6.15 14.00
C VAL A 413 0.50 6.84 14.47
N ASN A 414 1.50 6.07 14.90
CA ASN A 414 2.80 6.60 15.33
C ASN A 414 3.73 7.01 14.15
N GLN A 415 3.31 6.79 12.90
CA GLN A 415 4.11 7.04 11.69
C GLN A 415 5.48 6.33 11.71
N GLU A 416 5.56 5.15 12.33
CA GLU A 416 6.78 4.33 12.37
C GLU A 416 6.97 3.56 11.04
N TRP A 417 7.35 4.27 9.97
CA TRP A 417 7.33 3.74 8.60
C TRP A 417 8.13 2.45 8.37
N GLY A 418 9.31 2.32 9.00
CA GLY A 418 10.11 1.10 8.92
C GLY A 418 9.40 -0.09 9.56
N LEU A 419 8.74 0.13 10.70
CA LEU A 419 7.96 -0.89 11.40
C LEU A 419 6.71 -1.28 10.61
N ILE A 420 5.97 -0.30 10.07
CA ILE A 420 4.80 -0.56 9.23
C ILE A 420 5.18 -1.39 7.99
N ARG A 421 6.30 -1.06 7.33
CA ARG A 421 6.84 -1.85 6.20
C ARG A 421 7.16 -3.27 6.61
N TYR A 422 7.77 -3.45 7.78
CA TYR A 422 8.11 -4.76 8.31
C TYR A 422 6.87 -5.61 8.58
N ILE A 423 5.90 -5.06 9.33
CA ILE A 423 4.63 -5.75 9.64
C ILE A 423 3.83 -6.04 8.37
N SER A 424 3.79 -5.10 7.42
CA SER A 424 3.18 -5.31 6.10
C SER A 424 3.84 -6.48 5.35
N GLY A 425 5.15 -6.64 5.50
CA GLY A 425 5.90 -7.77 4.96
C GLY A 425 5.48 -9.11 5.57
N ILE A 426 5.26 -9.15 6.89
CA ILE A 426 4.82 -10.34 7.62
C ILE A 426 3.39 -10.72 7.21
N LEU A 427 2.48 -9.75 7.21
CA LEU A 427 1.08 -9.90 6.80
C LEU A 427 0.90 -10.11 5.29
N LYS A 428 1.98 -10.01 4.51
CA LYS A 428 1.98 -10.06 3.04
C LYS A 428 1.02 -9.05 2.39
N LYS A 429 0.90 -7.86 3.00
CA LYS A 429 0.01 -6.80 2.52
C LYS A 429 0.33 -6.39 1.09
N LYS A 430 -0.74 -6.18 0.31
CA LYS A 430 -0.66 -5.84 -1.11
C LYS A 430 -1.14 -4.42 -1.36
N VAL A 431 -0.37 -3.66 -2.15
CA VAL A 431 -0.88 -2.40 -2.70
C VAL A 431 -1.94 -2.71 -3.74
N GLU A 432 -3.15 -2.16 -3.56
CA GLU A 432 -4.31 -2.57 -4.36
C GLU A 432 -4.12 -2.32 -5.87
N VAL A 433 -3.56 -1.15 -6.22
CA VAL A 433 -3.29 -0.68 -7.59
C VAL A 433 -1.99 -1.23 -8.20
N LEU A 434 -1.30 -2.17 -7.54
CA LEU A 434 0.01 -2.65 -7.98
C LEU A 434 0.01 -3.25 -9.40
N ALA A 435 -1.00 -4.07 -9.71
CA ALA A 435 -1.10 -4.70 -11.04
C ALA A 435 -1.37 -3.67 -12.14
N GLU A 436 -2.13 -2.63 -11.83
CA GLU A 436 -2.41 -1.50 -12.72
C GLU A 436 -1.14 -0.69 -12.95
N ALA A 437 -0.39 -0.37 -11.87
CA ALA A 437 0.90 0.32 -11.96
C ALA A 437 1.92 -0.44 -12.82
N CYS A 438 2.03 -1.77 -12.66
CA CYS A 438 2.85 -2.60 -13.55
C CYS A 438 2.39 -2.54 -15.01
N THR A 439 1.07 -2.58 -15.24
CA THR A 439 0.50 -2.50 -16.59
C THR A 439 0.79 -1.15 -17.24
N ASP A 440 0.67 -0.06 -16.49
CA ASP A 440 1.00 1.29 -16.94
C ASP A 440 2.45 1.37 -17.38
N LEU A 441 3.40 0.89 -16.57
CA LEU A 441 4.82 0.89 -16.93
C LEU A 441 5.10 0.06 -18.19
N LEU A 442 4.56 -1.16 -18.28
CA LEU A 442 4.74 -2.04 -19.43
C LEU A 442 4.12 -1.47 -20.72
N SER A 443 2.97 -0.81 -20.62
CA SER A 443 2.29 -0.16 -21.75
C SER A 443 3.07 1.05 -22.29
N HIS A 444 3.85 1.72 -21.43
CA HIS A 444 4.83 2.74 -21.81
C HIS A 444 6.16 2.13 -22.30
N GLN A 445 6.16 0.85 -22.65
CA GLN A 445 7.31 0.10 -23.17
C GLN A 445 8.49 0.04 -22.19
N LYS A 446 8.21 0.06 -20.88
CA LYS A 446 9.21 -0.09 -19.83
C LYS A 446 9.19 -1.51 -19.29
N GLN A 447 10.21 -2.31 -19.59
CA GLN A 447 10.38 -3.63 -18.99
C GLN A 447 10.68 -3.48 -17.49
N LEU A 448 10.16 -4.37 -16.65
CA LEU A 448 10.38 -4.33 -15.21
C LEU A 448 11.19 -5.54 -14.76
N THR A 449 12.10 -5.35 -13.81
CA THR A 449 12.70 -6.46 -13.05
C THR A 449 12.60 -6.18 -11.55
N VAL A 450 12.31 -7.23 -10.79
CA VAL A 450 12.21 -7.18 -9.32
C VAL A 450 13.22 -8.12 -8.68
N GLY A 451 13.63 -7.83 -7.46
CA GLY A 451 14.75 -8.51 -6.81
C GLY A 451 16.11 -7.90 -7.17
N LEU A 452 17.14 -8.28 -6.41
CA LEU A 452 18.52 -7.83 -6.62
C LEU A 452 19.26 -8.77 -7.59
N PRO A 453 20.09 -8.23 -8.49
CA PRO A 453 20.90 -9.06 -9.38
C PRO A 453 22.00 -9.83 -8.64
N PRO A 454 22.55 -10.91 -9.25
CA PRO A 454 22.16 -11.51 -10.54
C PRO A 454 20.98 -12.50 -10.43
N GLU A 455 20.52 -13.01 -11.58
CA GLU A 455 19.58 -14.17 -11.63
C GLU A 455 20.13 -15.34 -10.80
N PRO A 456 19.29 -16.12 -10.08
CA PRO A 456 17.83 -16.22 -10.18
C PRO A 456 17.05 -15.30 -9.23
N ARG A 457 17.73 -14.44 -8.46
CA ARG A 457 17.08 -13.51 -7.51
C ARG A 457 16.35 -12.38 -8.23
N GLU A 458 16.96 -11.87 -9.30
CA GLU A 458 16.29 -10.94 -10.19
C GLU A 458 15.31 -11.67 -11.12
N LYS A 459 14.05 -11.23 -11.10
CA LYS A 459 12.98 -11.78 -11.95
C LYS A 459 12.46 -10.70 -12.90
N THR A 460 12.40 -11.02 -14.18
CA THR A 460 11.90 -10.10 -15.22
C THR A 460 10.39 -10.26 -15.38
N ILE A 461 9.67 -9.13 -15.40
CA ILE A 461 8.24 -9.05 -15.71
C ILE A 461 8.11 -8.49 -17.13
N THR A 462 7.71 -9.35 -18.07
CA THR A 462 7.62 -9.02 -19.50
C THR A 462 6.20 -8.72 -19.98
N ALA A 463 5.20 -9.07 -19.19
CA ALA A 463 3.79 -8.87 -19.50
C ALA A 463 2.98 -8.58 -18.23
N PRO A 464 1.81 -7.91 -18.34
CA PRO A 464 0.92 -7.72 -17.22
C PRO A 464 0.55 -9.05 -16.56
N LEU A 465 0.70 -9.13 -15.24
CA LEU A 465 0.41 -10.32 -14.45
C LEU A 465 -0.83 -10.10 -13.58
N PRO A 466 -1.62 -11.16 -13.32
CA PRO A 466 -2.67 -11.11 -12.31
C PRO A 466 -2.11 -10.69 -10.94
N PRO A 467 -2.89 -9.95 -10.13
CA PRO A 467 -2.50 -9.47 -8.80
C PRO A 467 -1.77 -10.49 -7.92
N GLU A 468 -2.33 -11.69 -7.76
CA GLU A 468 -1.78 -12.75 -6.91
C GLU A 468 -0.43 -13.27 -7.42
N LYS A 469 -0.33 -13.47 -8.75
CA LYS A 469 0.92 -13.94 -9.39
C LYS A 469 2.01 -12.89 -9.26
N LEU A 470 1.66 -11.61 -9.40
CA LEU A 470 2.60 -10.49 -9.27
C LEU A 470 3.14 -10.39 -7.85
N THR A 471 2.27 -10.43 -6.83
CA THR A 471 2.67 -10.39 -5.42
C THR A 471 3.57 -11.58 -5.10
N LYS A 472 3.17 -12.81 -5.48
CA LYS A 472 3.99 -14.00 -5.27
C LYS A 472 5.38 -13.86 -5.92
N LEU A 473 5.45 -13.36 -7.15
CA LEU A 473 6.71 -13.14 -7.86
C LEU A 473 7.62 -12.15 -7.12
N ILE A 474 7.08 -11.04 -6.60
CA ILE A 474 7.83 -10.03 -5.83
C ILE A 474 8.40 -10.66 -4.55
N TYR A 475 7.57 -11.33 -3.76
CA TYR A 475 8.03 -11.97 -2.51
C TYR A 475 9.06 -13.08 -2.78
N GLU A 476 8.90 -13.87 -3.85
CA GLU A 476 9.90 -14.86 -4.24
C GLU A 476 11.22 -14.24 -4.70
N ALA A 477 11.19 -13.10 -5.41
CA ALA A 477 12.39 -12.40 -5.87
C ALA A 477 13.15 -11.72 -4.72
N CYS A 478 12.43 -11.21 -3.73
CA CYS A 478 13.01 -10.60 -2.52
C CYS A 478 13.45 -11.64 -1.48
N GLY A 479 12.94 -12.88 -1.54
CA GLY A 479 13.37 -13.99 -0.70
C GLY A 479 13.00 -13.77 0.77
N GLN A 480 14.01 -13.71 1.64
CA GLN A 480 13.82 -13.54 3.10
C GLN A 480 13.61 -12.07 3.52
N ASP A 481 13.88 -11.12 2.63
CA ASP A 481 13.82 -9.69 2.93
C ASP A 481 12.39 -9.15 2.68
N ILE A 482 11.47 -9.51 3.58
CA ILE A 482 10.03 -9.21 3.46
C ILE A 482 9.73 -7.71 3.35
N SER A 483 10.50 -6.86 4.01
CA SER A 483 10.30 -5.40 3.96
C SER A 483 10.73 -4.81 2.61
N ILE A 484 11.71 -5.43 1.93
CA ILE A 484 12.12 -5.02 0.57
C ILE A 484 11.07 -5.41 -0.46
N ALA A 485 10.32 -6.51 -0.25
CA ALA A 485 9.16 -6.82 -1.07
C ALA A 485 8.09 -5.72 -0.98
N VAL A 486 7.82 -5.19 0.22
CA VAL A 486 6.89 -4.06 0.41
C VAL A 486 7.42 -2.79 -0.26
N LEU A 487 8.68 -2.44 -0.05
CA LEU A 487 9.30 -1.29 -0.70
C LEU A 487 9.30 -1.42 -2.24
N THR A 488 9.52 -2.62 -2.76
CA THR A 488 9.44 -2.91 -4.21
C THR A 488 8.04 -2.58 -4.76
N GLN A 489 6.98 -2.92 -4.02
CA GLN A 489 5.61 -2.56 -4.41
C GLN A 489 5.42 -1.04 -4.45
N GLU A 490 5.91 -0.32 -3.44
CA GLU A 490 5.86 1.15 -3.40
C GLU A 490 6.58 1.78 -4.60
N ILE A 491 7.83 1.39 -4.84
CA ILE A 491 8.65 1.95 -5.92
C ILE A 491 7.97 1.72 -7.29
N ILE A 492 7.38 0.55 -7.53
CA ILE A 492 6.61 0.29 -8.76
C ILE A 492 5.45 1.29 -8.91
N VAL A 493 4.70 1.54 -7.83
CA VAL A 493 3.57 2.50 -7.85
C VAL A 493 4.07 3.92 -8.09
N TYR A 494 5.16 4.34 -7.44
CA TYR A 494 5.73 5.68 -7.63
C TYR A 494 6.26 5.87 -9.06
N LEU A 495 6.94 4.86 -9.61
CA LEU A 495 7.38 4.88 -11.02
C LEU A 495 6.18 5.00 -11.97
N ALA A 496 5.08 4.29 -11.71
CA ALA A 496 3.87 4.40 -12.50
C ALA A 496 3.21 5.79 -12.39
N MET A 497 3.28 6.44 -11.22
CA MET A 497 2.85 7.83 -11.08
C MET A 497 3.73 8.78 -11.92
N TYR A 498 5.05 8.58 -11.93
CA TYR A 498 5.96 9.41 -12.71
C TYR A 498 5.87 9.18 -14.21
N VAL A 499 5.72 7.94 -14.68
CA VAL A 499 5.62 7.67 -16.12
C VAL A 499 4.38 8.31 -16.73
N ARG A 500 3.28 8.41 -15.96
CA ARG A 500 2.04 9.07 -16.38
C ARG A 500 2.16 10.60 -16.36
N SER A 501 2.77 11.17 -15.32
CA SER A 501 2.80 12.63 -15.11
C SER A 501 3.98 13.33 -15.80
N GLN A 502 5.14 12.67 -15.88
CA GLN A 502 6.38 13.18 -16.44
C GLN A 502 7.09 12.09 -17.28
N PRO A 503 6.52 11.67 -18.43
CA PRO A 503 7.10 10.60 -19.27
C PRO A 503 8.54 10.86 -19.71
N SER A 504 8.93 12.14 -19.82
CA SER A 504 10.28 12.57 -20.20
C SER A 504 11.37 12.09 -19.24
N LEU A 505 11.05 11.81 -17.97
CA LEU A 505 11.99 11.22 -17.01
C LEU A 505 12.49 9.83 -17.47
N PHE A 506 11.77 9.19 -18.39
CA PHE A 506 12.05 7.83 -18.84
C PHE A 506 12.43 7.74 -20.32
N ALA A 507 12.71 8.86 -20.99
CA ALA A 507 12.89 8.91 -22.45
C ALA A 507 13.95 7.92 -22.99
N GLU A 508 14.95 7.57 -22.18
CA GLU A 508 16.04 6.65 -22.56
C GLU A 508 16.09 5.37 -21.73
N MET A 509 15.15 5.18 -20.81
CA MET A 509 15.09 4.00 -19.96
C MET A 509 14.18 2.95 -20.61
N LEU A 510 14.74 1.83 -21.07
CA LEU A 510 13.95 0.71 -21.62
C LEU A 510 13.58 -0.33 -20.57
N ARG A 511 14.42 -0.49 -19.54
CA ARG A 511 14.25 -1.46 -18.46
C ARG A 511 14.44 -0.76 -17.12
N LEU A 512 13.46 -0.91 -16.23
CA LEU A 512 13.50 -0.42 -14.86
C LEU A 512 13.82 -1.59 -13.94
N ARG A 513 15.05 -1.61 -13.43
CA ARG A 513 15.54 -2.64 -12.51
C ARG A 513 15.29 -2.19 -11.08
N ILE A 514 14.15 -2.58 -10.51
CA ILE A 514 13.66 -2.01 -9.24
C ILE A 514 14.66 -2.24 -8.10
N GLY A 515 15.26 -3.43 -8.02
CA GLY A 515 16.28 -3.72 -7.00
C GLY A 515 17.51 -2.81 -7.09
N LEU A 516 17.99 -2.50 -8.30
CA LEU A 516 19.11 -1.57 -8.47
C LEU A 516 18.73 -0.13 -8.16
N ILE A 517 17.50 0.28 -8.48
CA ILE A 517 16.99 1.61 -8.12
C ILE A 517 17.01 1.77 -6.60
N ILE A 518 16.53 0.78 -5.84
CA ILE A 518 16.57 0.78 -4.38
C ILE A 518 18.02 0.86 -3.86
N GLN A 519 18.96 0.13 -4.48
CA GLN A 519 20.38 0.21 -4.11
C GLN A 519 20.99 1.60 -4.34
N VAL A 520 20.67 2.23 -5.47
CA VAL A 520 21.12 3.60 -5.77
C VAL A 520 20.52 4.59 -4.78
N MET A 521 19.24 4.46 -4.43
CA MET A 521 18.60 5.31 -3.42
C MET A 521 19.32 5.23 -2.07
N ALA A 522 19.65 4.02 -1.59
CA ALA A 522 20.40 3.85 -0.35
C ALA A 522 21.85 4.35 -0.45
N THR A 523 22.53 4.11 -1.57
CA THR A 523 23.90 4.60 -1.81
C THR A 523 23.94 6.13 -1.79
N GLU A 524 22.95 6.77 -2.41
CA GLU A 524 22.86 8.22 -2.44
C GLU A 524 22.50 8.80 -1.07
N LEU A 525 21.65 8.12 -0.29
CA LEU A 525 21.42 8.49 1.11
C LEU A 525 22.69 8.37 1.95
N ALA A 526 23.47 7.29 1.79
CA ALA A 526 24.73 7.10 2.50
C ALA A 526 25.70 8.24 2.22
N ARG A 527 25.80 8.62 0.95
CA ARG A 527 26.64 9.74 0.49
C ARG A 527 26.16 11.08 1.05
N SER A 528 24.85 11.35 1.04
CA SER A 528 24.28 12.63 1.48
C SER A 528 24.30 12.79 3.01
N LEU A 529 24.09 11.71 3.76
CA LEU A 529 24.12 11.71 5.22
C LEU A 529 25.51 11.47 5.80
N ASN A 530 26.51 11.19 4.95
CA ASN A 530 27.86 10.78 5.33
C ASN A 530 27.87 9.66 6.40
N CYS A 531 27.02 8.66 6.19
CA CYS A 531 26.85 7.52 7.09
C CYS A 531 27.25 6.20 6.42
N SER A 532 27.33 5.15 7.24
CA SER A 532 27.56 3.80 6.72
C SER A 532 26.41 3.37 5.79
N GLY A 533 26.69 2.47 4.83
CA GLY A 533 25.64 1.86 4.00
C GLY A 533 24.56 1.16 4.85
N GLU A 534 24.96 0.76 6.07
CA GLU A 534 24.12 0.16 7.08
C GLU A 534 23.03 1.13 7.57
N GLU A 535 23.47 2.26 8.13
CA GLU A 535 22.62 3.35 8.61
C GLU A 535 21.79 3.98 7.50
N ALA A 536 22.35 4.08 6.29
CA ALA A 536 21.67 4.66 5.14
C ALA A 536 20.43 3.86 4.73
N SER A 537 20.53 2.54 4.81
CA SER A 537 19.43 1.67 4.39
C SER A 537 18.37 1.52 5.47
N GLU A 538 18.75 1.58 6.75
CA GLU A 538 17.78 1.79 7.83
C GLU A 538 17.04 3.13 7.67
N SER A 539 17.79 4.20 7.40
CA SER A 539 17.21 5.52 7.11
C SER A 539 16.25 5.48 5.91
N LEU A 540 16.62 4.76 4.85
CA LEU A 540 15.75 4.54 3.68
C LEU A 540 14.43 3.88 4.08
N MET A 541 14.49 2.81 4.87
CA MET A 541 13.29 2.07 5.31
C MET A 541 12.40 2.90 6.24
N ASN A 542 12.95 3.91 6.91
CA ASN A 542 12.23 4.83 7.79
C ASN A 542 11.68 6.08 7.08
N LEU A 543 11.95 6.29 5.78
CA LEU A 543 11.36 7.42 5.05
C LEU A 543 9.84 7.27 4.92
N SER A 544 9.11 8.38 5.06
CA SER A 544 7.69 8.43 4.73
C SER A 544 7.45 8.07 3.25
N PRO A 545 6.26 7.56 2.87
CA PRO A 545 5.89 7.34 1.47
C PRO A 545 6.19 8.52 0.54
N PHE A 546 5.89 9.75 0.97
CA PHE A 546 6.15 10.96 0.19
C PHE A 546 7.65 11.25 0.05
N ASP A 547 8.42 11.13 1.13
CA ASP A 547 9.87 11.38 1.08
C ASP A 547 10.59 10.30 0.25
N MET A 548 10.16 9.04 0.34
CA MET A 548 10.62 7.94 -0.52
C MET A 548 10.35 8.24 -2.00
N LYS A 549 9.12 8.67 -2.32
CA LYS A 549 8.73 9.07 -3.68
C LYS A 549 9.53 10.26 -4.20
N ASN A 550 9.86 11.24 -3.35
CA ASN A 550 10.68 12.39 -3.73
C ASN A 550 12.14 12.02 -3.95
N LEU A 551 12.71 11.20 -3.08
CA LEU A 551 14.05 10.64 -3.27
C LEU A 551 14.15 9.94 -4.63
N LEU A 552 13.17 9.10 -4.97
CA LEU A 552 13.10 8.44 -6.27
C LEU A 552 13.08 9.44 -7.43
N HIS A 553 12.30 10.54 -7.32
CA HIS A 553 12.29 11.59 -8.34
C HIS A 553 13.66 12.25 -8.52
N HIS A 554 14.37 12.53 -7.43
CA HIS A 554 15.70 13.12 -7.49
C HIS A 554 16.70 12.21 -8.19
N ILE A 555 16.68 10.91 -7.86
CA ILE A 555 17.52 9.91 -8.53
C ILE A 555 17.23 9.84 -10.03
N LEU A 556 15.95 9.84 -10.43
CA LEU A 556 15.57 9.75 -11.85
C LEU A 556 15.80 11.06 -12.62
N SER A 557 15.67 12.22 -11.97
CA SER A 557 15.84 13.53 -12.60
C SER A 557 17.29 14.02 -12.64
N GLY A 558 18.19 13.39 -11.88
CA GLY A 558 19.61 13.78 -11.80
C GLY A 558 19.83 15.13 -11.11
N LYS A 559 18.87 15.64 -10.34
CA LYS A 559 18.97 16.90 -9.61
C LYS A 559 19.59 16.68 -8.24
N GLU A 560 20.45 17.61 -7.80
CA GLU A 560 21.01 17.61 -6.44
C GLU A 560 19.91 17.83 -5.39
N PHE A 561 19.99 17.15 -4.25
CA PHE A 561 19.05 17.26 -3.14
C PHE A 561 19.80 17.27 -1.79
N GLY A 562 19.17 17.85 -0.77
CA GLY A 562 19.66 17.86 0.61
C GLY A 562 18.87 16.85 1.45
N VAL A 563 19.53 16.29 2.47
CA VAL A 563 18.90 15.40 3.46
C VAL A 563 19.25 15.91 4.85
N GLU A 564 18.25 16.24 5.65
CA GLU A 564 18.43 16.59 7.07
C GLU A 564 17.92 15.48 7.98
N ARG A 565 18.64 15.23 9.08
CA ARG A 565 18.13 14.44 10.20
C ARG A 565 17.21 15.31 11.04
N SER A 566 15.95 14.89 11.22
CA SER A 566 15.02 15.54 12.15
C SER A 566 15.36 15.15 13.59
N SER A 567 15.25 16.12 14.50
CA SER A 567 15.62 16.01 15.92
C SER A 567 14.48 15.54 16.84
N ASN A 568 13.48 14.84 16.31
CA ASN A 568 12.45 14.20 17.14
C ASN A 568 12.96 12.86 17.69
N ILE A 569 12.32 12.37 18.77
CA ILE A 569 12.72 11.18 19.56
C ILE A 569 12.96 9.91 18.70
N PHE A 570 12.40 9.88 17.49
CA PHE A 570 12.75 8.95 16.41
C PHE A 570 13.47 9.70 15.29
N THR A 571 14.72 9.34 15.01
CA THR A 571 15.56 10.02 14.00
C THR A 571 15.06 9.73 12.58
N TYR A 572 14.22 10.59 12.00
CA TYR A 572 13.81 10.47 10.59
C TYR A 572 14.63 11.38 9.68
N ALA A 573 15.05 10.86 8.52
CA ALA A 573 15.64 11.67 7.45
C ALA A 573 14.52 12.36 6.65
N ARG A 574 14.64 13.67 6.41
CA ARG A 574 13.77 14.43 5.51
C ARG A 574 14.52 14.77 4.23
N VAL A 575 13.90 14.54 3.08
CA VAL A 575 14.45 14.81 1.76
C VAL A 575 13.83 16.10 1.21
N TYR A 576 14.67 17.07 0.83
CA TYR A 576 14.22 18.34 0.24
C TYR A 576 15.08 18.75 -0.95
N THR A 577 14.53 19.64 -1.78
CA THR A 577 15.22 20.16 -2.97
C THR A 577 16.10 21.35 -2.61
N HIS A 578 17.35 21.35 -3.07
CA HIS A 578 18.13 22.59 -3.14
C HIS A 578 17.78 23.32 -4.44
N THR A 579 17.34 24.58 -4.33
CA THR A 579 17.27 25.48 -5.48
C THR A 579 18.65 26.07 -5.75
N GLN A 580 19.61 25.27 -6.18
CA GLN A 580 20.86 25.76 -6.77
C GLN A 580 21.12 25.04 -8.09
N THR A 581 21.15 25.81 -9.17
CA THR A 581 21.40 25.35 -10.53
C THR A 581 22.89 25.11 -10.71
N HIS A 582 23.35 23.87 -10.54
CA HIS A 582 24.57 23.38 -11.17
C HIS A 582 24.32 22.01 -11.80
N THR A 583 24.49 21.95 -13.11
CA THR A 583 24.31 20.75 -13.93
C THR A 583 25.50 19.81 -13.75
N ARG A 584 25.29 18.68 -13.06
CA ARG A 584 26.08 17.46 -13.28
C ARG A 584 25.34 16.54 -14.26
N THR A 585 26.09 15.92 -15.15
CA THR A 585 25.60 14.91 -16.08
C THR A 585 24.96 13.75 -15.31
N PRO A 586 23.80 13.22 -15.75
CA PRO A 586 23.16 12.07 -15.10
C PRO A 586 24.12 10.88 -15.11
N LEU A 587 24.21 10.18 -13.96
CA LEU A 587 24.90 8.90 -13.88
C LEU A 587 24.23 7.94 -14.87
N LEU A 588 24.97 7.58 -15.92
CA LEU A 588 24.56 6.59 -16.92
C LEU A 588 24.09 5.32 -16.21
N PHE A 589 22.78 5.08 -16.23
CA PHE A 589 22.20 3.77 -15.94
C PHE A 589 22.84 2.78 -16.92
N CYS A 590 23.65 1.86 -16.40
CA CYS A 590 24.54 1.02 -17.18
C CYS A 590 23.75 0.19 -18.22
N CYS A 591 23.84 0.59 -19.48
CA CYS A 591 23.45 -0.18 -20.65
C CYS A 591 24.34 -1.43 -20.75
N SER A 592 23.78 -2.63 -20.53
CA SER A 592 24.38 -3.83 -21.14
C SER A 592 23.90 -3.91 -22.59
N GLN A 593 24.68 -3.37 -23.53
CA GLN A 593 24.57 -3.79 -24.92
C GLN A 593 25.05 -5.25 -25.01
N ALA A 594 24.19 -6.13 -25.53
CA ALA A 594 24.58 -7.50 -25.86
C ALA A 594 25.65 -7.48 -26.96
N PRO A 595 26.69 -8.34 -26.89
CA PRO A 595 27.67 -8.44 -27.97
C PRO A 595 27.01 -9.06 -29.19
N LYS A 596 27.07 -8.36 -30.33
CA LYS A 596 26.77 -8.94 -31.64
C LYS A 596 27.78 -10.07 -31.90
N LYS A 597 27.27 -11.26 -32.20
CA LYS A 597 27.92 -12.22 -33.09
C LYS A 597 27.12 -12.28 -34.37
#